data_AF-B6VKQ4-F1
#
_entry.id   AF-B6VKQ4-F1
#
_cell.length_a   1.000
_cell.length_b   1.000
_cell.length_c   1.000
_cell.angle_alpha   90.00
_cell.angle_beta   90.00
_cell.angle_gamma   90.00
#
_symmetry.space_group_name_H-M   'P 1'
#
loop_
_entity.id
_entity.type
_entity.pdbx_description
1 polymer ?
#
loop_
_entity_poly.entity_id
_entity_poly.type
_entity_poly.pdbx_seq_one_letter_code
_entity_poly.pdbx_strand_id
1 'polypeptide(L)'
;MIIKKPVDKSTPLLGVAISNNELMDCFIDFYRTSSNGGLELYFKLKLIGVQILEYSVIHPNSLDHNDQQPQETLSLKYKSITWNHVIAGTSGYSIWEDLKINSTM
;
A
#
# COMPACT_ATOMS: atom_id res chain seq x y z
N MET A 1 -3.48 -6.38 0.30
CA MET A 1 -3.03 -5.39 1.30
C MET A 1 -3.91 -4.15 1.19
N ILE A 2 -4.19 -3.43 2.28
CA ILE A 2 -4.97 -2.19 2.25
C ILE A 2 -4.11 -1.03 2.75
N ILE A 3 -4.12 0.10 2.03
CA ILE A 3 -3.46 1.34 2.41
C ILE A 3 -4.51 2.46 2.45
N LYS A 4 -4.44 3.31 3.47
CA LYS A 4 -5.24 4.53 3.55
C LYS A 4 -4.32 5.73 3.63
N LYS A 5 -4.58 6.75 2.81
CA LYS A 5 -3.84 8.02 2.84
C LYS A 5 -4.78 9.20 2.56
N PRO A 6 -4.36 10.44 2.84
CA PRO A 6 -5.10 11.61 2.37
C PRO A 6 -5.17 11.68 0.84
N VAL A 7 -6.15 12.41 0.34
CA VAL A 7 -6.19 12.82 -1.07
C VAL A 7 -4.98 13.73 -1.33
N ASP A 8 -4.20 13.43 -2.38
CA ASP A 8 -3.00 14.20 -2.73
C ASP A 8 -2.77 14.19 -4.25
N LYS A 9 -1.60 14.66 -4.71
CA LYS A 9 -1.26 14.75 -6.15
C LYS A 9 -1.26 13.39 -6.87
N SER A 10 -1.10 12.27 -6.14
CA SER A 10 -1.13 10.93 -6.72
C SER A 10 -2.54 10.39 -6.94
N THR A 11 -3.56 10.93 -6.27
CA THR A 11 -4.98 10.54 -6.40
C THR A 11 -5.45 10.36 -7.86
N PRO A 12 -5.29 11.34 -8.78
CA PRO A 12 -5.70 11.14 -10.17
C PRO A 12 -4.91 10.04 -10.89
N LEU A 13 -3.62 9.88 -10.56
CA LEU A 13 -2.77 8.84 -11.17
C LEU A 13 -3.17 7.45 -10.69
N LEU A 14 -3.52 7.31 -9.41
CA LEU A 14 -4.06 6.07 -8.84
C LEU A 14 -5.40 5.70 -9.47
N GLY A 15 -6.25 6.69 -9.76
CA GLY A 15 -7.49 6.52 -10.51
C GLY A 15 -7.27 6.00 -11.94
N VAL A 16 -6.26 6.52 -12.65
CA VAL A 16 -5.87 6.01 -13.98
C VAL A 16 -5.30 4.60 -13.87
N ALA A 17 -4.44 4.35 -12.88
CA ALA A 17 -3.78 3.06 -12.70
C ALA A 17 -4.77 1.91 -12.45
N ILE A 18 -5.82 2.14 -11.64
CA ILE A 18 -6.88 1.15 -11.45
C ILE A 18 -7.69 0.94 -12.74
N SER A 19 -8.05 2.01 -13.47
CA SER A 19 -8.79 1.90 -14.73
C SER A 19 -8.02 1.12 -15.81
N ASN A 20 -6.69 1.26 -15.83
CA ASN A 20 -5.82 0.59 -16.79
C ASN A 20 -5.31 -0.78 -16.31
N ASN A 21 -5.68 -1.21 -15.10
CA ASN A 21 -5.13 -2.40 -14.44
C ASN A 21 -3.59 -2.44 -14.48
N GLU A 22 -2.98 -1.27 -14.23
CA GLU A 22 -1.54 -1.06 -14.35
C GLU A 22 -0.76 -1.92 -13.34
N LEU A 23 0.33 -2.53 -13.82
CA LEU A 23 1.25 -3.30 -12.98
C LEU A 23 2.38 -2.39 -12.49
N MET A 24 2.53 -2.28 -11.17
CA MET A 24 3.51 -1.37 -10.54
C MET A 24 4.26 -2.05 -9.39
N ASP A 25 5.32 -1.41 -8.88
CA ASP A 25 5.96 -1.81 -7.62
C ASP A 25 5.62 -0.80 -6.52
N CYS A 26 5.39 -1.27 -5.30
CA CYS A 26 5.02 -0.43 -4.17
C CYS A 26 6.02 -0.62 -3.03
N PHE A 27 6.54 0.51 -2.51
CA PHE A 27 7.50 0.55 -1.42
C PHE A 27 6.93 1.41 -0.30
N ILE A 28 6.95 0.89 0.92
CA ILE A 28 6.44 1.58 2.10
C ILE A 28 7.53 1.56 3.17
N ASP A 29 7.94 2.76 3.56
CA ASP A 29 8.90 2.97 4.62
C ASP A 29 8.16 3.41 5.89
N PHE A 30 8.34 2.66 6.97
CA PHE A 30 7.73 2.95 8.26
C PHE A 30 8.74 3.59 9.19
N TYR A 31 8.35 4.74 9.73
CA TYR A 31 9.17 5.54 10.62
C TYR A 31 8.60 5.52 12.04
N ARG A 32 9.47 5.64 13.04
CA ARG A 32 9.09 5.85 14.44
C ARG A 32 10.03 6.85 15.11
N THR A 33 9.65 7.34 16.28
CA THR A 33 10.55 8.15 17.10
C THR A 33 11.59 7.25 17.76
N SER A 34 12.87 7.54 17.54
CA SER A 34 14.00 6.86 18.19
C SER A 34 14.16 7.30 19.64
N SER A 35 14.97 6.57 20.41
CA SER A 35 15.35 6.97 21.78
C SER A 35 16.05 8.32 21.84
N ASN A 36 16.66 8.75 20.73
CA ASN A 36 17.38 10.02 20.62
C ASN A 36 16.45 11.17 20.17
N GLY A 37 15.14 10.93 20.09
CA GLY A 37 14.13 11.92 19.68
C GLY A 37 14.06 12.18 18.17
N GLY A 38 14.96 11.61 17.37
CA GLY A 38 14.93 11.70 15.91
C GLY A 38 13.98 10.67 15.28
N LEU A 39 13.51 10.96 14.06
CA LEU A 39 12.73 10.02 13.26
C LEU A 39 13.64 8.93 12.69
N GLU A 40 13.37 7.66 12.97
CA GLU A 40 14.15 6.52 12.46
C GLU A 40 13.29 5.60 11.58
N LEU A 41 13.88 5.19 10.45
CA LEU A 41 13.31 4.17 9.58
C LEU A 41 13.57 2.79 10.18
N TYR A 42 12.52 2.16 10.71
CA TYR A 42 12.67 0.88 11.42
C TYR A 42 12.17 -0.32 10.62
N PHE A 43 11.29 -0.11 9.65
CA PHE A 43 10.67 -1.19 8.90
C PHE A 43 10.39 -0.78 7.45
N LYS A 44 10.61 -1.70 6.52
CA LYS A 44 10.35 -1.52 5.09
C LYS A 44 9.45 -2.63 4.59
N LEU A 45 8.50 -2.25 3.74
CA LEU A 45 7.68 -3.17 2.98
C LEU A 45 7.92 -2.95 1.49
N LYS A 46 8.23 -4.01 0.77
CA LYS A 46 8.40 -4.00 -0.69
C LYS A 46 7.43 -4.99 -1.32
N LEU A 47 6.52 -4.47 -2.14
CA LEU A 47 5.56 -5.23 -2.93
C LEU A 47 5.97 -5.16 -4.40
N ILE A 48 6.02 -6.30 -5.07
CA ILE A 48 6.35 -6.38 -6.50
C ILE A 48 5.16 -6.89 -7.29
N GLY A 49 4.95 -6.33 -8.49
CA GLY A 49 3.87 -6.73 -9.38
C GLY A 49 2.50 -6.45 -8.78
N VAL A 50 2.33 -5.24 -8.28
CA VAL A 50 1.12 -4.72 -7.64
C VAL A 50 0.09 -4.30 -8.68
N GLN A 51 -1.18 -4.61 -8.41
CA GLN A 51 -2.35 -4.06 -9.09
C GLN A 51 -3.35 -3.55 -8.05
N ILE A 52 -4.02 -2.44 -8.37
CA ILE A 52 -5.08 -1.91 -7.52
C ILE A 52 -6.37 -2.68 -7.83
N LEU A 53 -6.91 -3.38 -6.85
CA LEU A 53 -8.18 -4.11 -6.96
C LEU A 53 -9.39 -3.23 -6.67
N GLU A 54 -9.25 -2.33 -5.70
CA GLU A 54 -10.32 -1.44 -5.25
C GLU A 54 -9.72 -0.09 -4.89
N TYR A 55 -10.45 0.97 -5.26
CA TYR A 55 -10.12 2.34 -4.94
C TYR A 55 -11.37 3.05 -4.45
N SER A 56 -11.30 3.65 -3.27
CA SER A 56 -12.41 4.36 -2.64
C SER A 56 -11.93 5.67 -2.04
N VAL A 57 -12.73 6.72 -2.17
CA VAL A 57 -12.45 8.04 -1.59
C VAL A 57 -13.62 8.45 -0.70
N ILE A 58 -13.32 8.75 0.56
CA ILE A 58 -14.30 9.16 1.57
C ILE A 58 -14.05 10.63 1.88
N HIS A 59 -15.08 11.44 1.64
CA HIS A 59 -15.14 12.83 2.07
C HIS A 59 -16.01 12.90 3.33
N PRO A 60 -15.46 13.36 4.47
CA PRO A 60 -16.23 13.46 5.70
C PRO A 60 -17.39 14.45 5.57
N ASN A 61 -18.49 14.18 6.28
CA ASN A 61 -19.62 15.10 6.32
C ASN A 61 -19.22 16.37 7.07
N SER A 62 -19.33 17.53 6.40
CA SER A 62 -18.98 18.84 6.97
C SER A 62 -19.82 19.24 8.18
N LEU A 63 -21.02 18.66 8.38
CA LEU A 63 -21.87 18.94 9.53
C LEU A 63 -21.37 18.28 10.83
N ASP A 64 -20.83 17.07 10.73
CA ASP A 64 -20.49 16.25 11.90
C ASP A 64 -18.96 16.11 12.10
N HIS A 65 -18.17 16.30 11.04
CA HIS A 65 -16.74 15.94 11.00
C HIS A 65 -15.90 16.99 10.26
N ASN A 66 -16.08 18.27 10.60
CA ASN A 66 -15.42 19.40 9.94
C ASN A 66 -13.88 19.38 10.04
N ASP A 67 -13.33 18.80 11.12
CA ASP A 67 -11.88 18.71 11.32
C ASP A 67 -11.23 17.53 10.57
N GLN A 68 -12.02 16.66 9.93
CA GLN A 68 -11.49 15.52 9.21
C GLN A 68 -11.11 15.88 7.78
N GLN A 69 -9.97 15.34 7.33
CA GLN A 69 -9.52 15.47 5.95
C GLN A 69 -10.06 14.32 5.09
N PRO A 70 -10.35 14.57 3.80
CA PRO A 70 -10.68 13.50 2.86
C PRO A 70 -9.58 12.44 2.78
N GLN A 71 -9.98 11.18 2.77
CA GLN A 71 -9.05 10.06 2.70
C GLN A 71 -9.44 9.11 1.57
N GLU A 72 -8.42 8.53 0.96
CA GLU A 72 -8.57 7.47 -0.03
C GLU A 72 -8.00 6.15 0.49
N THR A 73 -8.63 5.07 0.06
CA THR A 73 -8.30 3.69 0.43
C THR A 73 -8.01 2.90 -0.83
N LEU A 74 -6.88 2.18 -0.82
CA LEU A 74 -6.40 1.34 -1.91
C LEU A 74 -6.32 -0.11 -1.43
N SER A 75 -6.99 -1.02 -2.14
CA SER A 75 -6.81 -2.47 -1.97
C SER A 75 -5.85 -2.98 -3.04
N LEU A 76 -4.71 -3.52 -2.62
CA LEU A 76 -3.61 -3.94 -3.49
C LEU A 76 -3.49 -5.46 -3.55
N LYS A 77 -3.49 -6.00 -4.76
CA LYS A 77 -2.97 -7.34 -5.10
C LYS A 77 -1.49 -7.21 -5.43
N TYR A 78 -0.67 -8.19 -5.06
CA TYR A 78 0.75 -8.21 -5.37
C TYR A 78 1.20 -9.62 -5.74
N LYS A 79 2.32 -9.73 -6.48
CA LYS A 79 2.94 -11.02 -6.79
C LYS A 79 3.86 -11.48 -5.67
N SER A 80 4.67 -10.58 -5.14
CA SER A 80 5.51 -10.88 -3.99
C SER A 80 5.58 -9.72 -3.01
N ILE A 81 5.94 -10.05 -1.78
CA ILE A 81 6.02 -9.14 -0.64
C ILE A 81 7.29 -9.46 0.15
N THR A 82 8.03 -8.42 0.51
CA THR A 82 9.19 -8.50 1.40
C THR A 82 8.95 -7.58 2.58
N TRP A 83 9.10 -8.14 3.79
CA TRP A 83 9.15 -7.41 5.04
C TRP A 83 10.60 -7.32 5.49
N ASN A 84 11.05 -6.14 5.89
CA ASN A 84 12.41 -5.94 6.39
C ASN A 84 12.38 -5.05 7.63
N HIS A 85 12.68 -5.62 8.80
CA HIS A 85 12.87 -4.87 10.03
C HIS A 85 14.33 -4.41 10.13
N VAL A 86 14.58 -3.18 9.68
CA VAL A 86 15.93 -2.60 9.47
C VAL A 86 16.78 -2.66 10.75
N ILE A 87 16.23 -2.26 11.90
CA ILE A 87 17.00 -2.17 13.15
C ILE A 87 17.30 -3.55 13.76
N ALA A 88 16.42 -4.53 13.54
CA ALA A 88 16.56 -5.89 14.09
C ALA A 88 17.32 -6.82 13.13
N GLY A 89 17.56 -6.38 11.88
CA GLY A 89 18.23 -7.17 10.84
C GLY A 89 17.43 -8.37 10.34
N THR A 90 16.14 -8.48 10.68
CA THR A 90 15.29 -9.60 10.27
C THR A 90 14.47 -9.25 9.04
N SER A 91 14.24 -10.25 8.18
CA SER A 91 13.41 -10.10 6.99
C SER A 91 12.56 -11.33 6.74
N GLY A 92 11.45 -11.12 6.05
CA GLY A 92 10.56 -12.17 5.57
C GLY A 92 10.24 -11.92 4.10
N TYR A 93 10.06 -12.99 3.34
CA TYR A 93 9.71 -12.93 1.94
C TYR A 93 8.58 -13.92 1.65
N SER A 94 7.62 -13.52 0.81
CA SER A 94 6.56 -14.39 0.33
C SER A 94 6.23 -14.05 -1.11
N ILE A 95 5.95 -15.07 -1.91
CA ILE A 95 5.48 -14.96 -3.29
C ILE A 95 4.16 -15.71 -3.40
N TRP A 96 3.21 -15.13 -4.12
CA TRP A 96 2.01 -15.83 -4.55
C TRP A 96 2.32 -16.59 -5.83
N GLU A 97 2.36 -17.91 -5.72
CA GLU A 97 2.27 -18.79 -6.87
C GLU A 97 0.81 -18.81 -7.32
N ASP A 98 0.52 -18.27 -8.50
CA ASP A 98 -0.75 -18.54 -9.16
C ASP A 98 -0.81 -20.06 -9.39
N LEU A 99 -1.61 -20.77 -8.59
CA LEU A 99 -1.97 -22.16 -8.86
C LEU A 99 -2.63 -22.16 -10.25
N LYS A 100 -1.86 -22.55 -11.28
CA LYS A 100 -2.42 -22.90 -12.57
C LYS A 100 -3.34 -24.10 -12.32
N ILE A 101 -4.63 -23.84 -12.15
CA ILE A 101 -5.65 -24.87 -12.31
C ILE A 101 -5.48 -25.31 -13.77
N ASN A 102 -4.90 -26.49 -13.95
CA ASN A 102 -4.77 -27.10 -15.26
C ASN A 102 -6.15 -27.08 -15.91
N SER A 103 -6.27 -26.28 -16.97
CA SER A 103 -7.30 -26.45 -17.97
C SER A 103 -7.07 -27.82 -18.62
N THR A 104 -7.59 -28.86 -17.98
CA THR A 104 -7.82 -30.13 -18.66
C THR A 104 -9.09 -29.95 -19.47
N MET A 105 -8.94 -30.21 -20.77
CA MET A 105 -9.95 -30.17 -21.83
C MET A 105 -11.29 -30.80 -21.46
#